data_AF-A0A6N7G2J2-F1
#
_entry.id   AF-A0A6N7G2J2-F1
#
_cell.length_a   1.000
_cell.length_b   1.000
_cell.length_c   1.000
_cell.angle_alpha   90.00
_cell.angle_beta   90.00
_cell.angle_gamma   90.00
#
_symmetry.space_group_name_H-M   'P 1'
#
loop_
_entity.id
_entity.type
_entity.pdbx_description
1 polymer ?
#
loop_
_entity_poly.entity_id
_entity_poly.type
_entity_poly.pdbx_seq_one_letter_code
_entity_poly.pdbx_strand_id
1 'polypeptide(L)'
;MLVSDTTTVRVVAPRTSSDDQVAELLLRDQAGMALTLLGSDSPYLADGTNALETVVAEHAEHPAAVFARLALGTNAARPFAEVDATGSVRIRERDLARADELLCAAVDVSRGDSGLDDLTVYETLGYLASSHDAEGDTDRARELRHDAATLAESKHAPMSVLRSLQE
;
A
#
# COMPACT_ATOMS: atom_id res chain seq x y z
N MET A 1 -45.58 6.76 -28.03
CA MET A 1 -44.12 6.82 -27.92
C MET A 1 -43.67 5.49 -27.33
N LEU A 2 -42.97 4.64 -28.10
CA LEU A 2 -42.37 3.41 -27.55
C LEU A 2 -41.00 3.78 -26.98
N VAL A 3 -40.82 3.55 -25.67
CA VAL A 3 -39.52 3.64 -24.99
C VAL A 3 -39.07 2.21 -24.77
N SER A 4 -37.92 1.81 -25.29
CA SER A 4 -37.37 0.48 -24.99
C SER A 4 -36.69 0.52 -23.62
N ASP A 5 -36.63 -0.64 -22.96
CA ASP A 5 -35.83 -0.79 -21.76
C ASP A 5 -34.36 -0.49 -22.04
N THR A 6 -33.74 0.29 -21.17
CA THR A 6 -32.32 0.58 -21.23
C THR A 6 -31.57 -0.64 -20.69
N THR A 7 -30.74 -1.27 -21.51
CA THR A 7 -29.81 -2.30 -21.05
C THR A 7 -28.41 -1.70 -20.95
N THR A 8 -27.74 -1.94 -19.82
CA THR A 8 -26.35 -1.52 -19.65
C THR A 8 -25.43 -2.63 -20.17
N VAL A 9 -24.67 -2.34 -21.24
CA VAL A 9 -23.62 -3.23 -21.73
C VAL A 9 -22.27 -2.68 -21.28
N ARG A 10 -21.55 -3.44 -20.46
CA ARG A 10 -20.19 -3.09 -20.02
C ARG A 10 -19.22 -3.58 -21.09
N VAL A 11 -18.60 -2.65 -21.82
CA VAL A 11 -17.49 -2.95 -22.72
C VAL A 11 -16.20 -2.85 -21.92
N VAL A 12 -15.65 -4.00 -21.54
CA VAL A 12 -14.36 -4.11 -20.86
C VAL A 12 -13.25 -4.30 -21.89
N ALA A 13 -12.09 -3.72 -21.64
CA ALA A 13 -10.84 -4.21 -22.22
C ALA A 13 -9.98 -4.70 -21.06
N PRO A 14 -9.72 -6.01 -20.98
CA PRO A 14 -8.34 -6.45 -20.86
C PRO A 14 -8.07 -7.85 -21.46
N ARG A 15 -6.80 -8.25 -21.50
CA ARG A 15 -6.32 -9.45 -22.20
C ARG A 15 -6.65 -10.76 -21.46
N THR A 16 -7.08 -10.72 -20.18
CA THR A 16 -7.36 -11.90 -19.33
C THR A 16 -8.47 -11.67 -18.29
N SER A 17 -9.03 -12.75 -17.72
CA SER A 17 -10.04 -12.69 -16.65
C SER A 17 -9.52 -12.17 -15.31
N SER A 18 -8.20 -12.27 -15.06
CA SER A 18 -7.57 -11.78 -13.83
C SER A 18 -7.56 -10.25 -13.81
N ASP A 19 -7.23 -9.64 -14.95
CA ASP A 19 -7.21 -8.18 -15.10
C ASP A 19 -8.61 -7.58 -14.85
N ASP A 20 -9.67 -8.24 -15.33
CA ASP A 20 -11.07 -7.81 -15.11
C ASP A 20 -11.45 -7.83 -13.62
N GLN A 21 -11.08 -8.90 -12.92
CA GLN A 21 -11.40 -9.07 -11.49
C GLN A 21 -10.68 -8.04 -10.64
N VAL A 22 -9.39 -7.84 -10.88
CA VAL A 22 -8.60 -6.84 -10.17
C VAL A 22 -9.09 -5.42 -10.48
N ALA A 23 -9.41 -5.10 -11.72
CA ALA A 23 -9.99 -3.81 -12.08
C ALA A 23 -11.33 -3.56 -11.37
N GLU A 24 -12.19 -4.56 -11.29
CA GLU A 24 -13.48 -4.45 -10.60
C GLU A 24 -13.34 -4.23 -9.08
N LEU A 25 -12.28 -4.73 -8.47
CA LEU A 25 -11.95 -4.48 -7.06
C LEU A 25 -11.38 -3.07 -6.86
N LEU A 26 -10.38 -2.68 -7.66
CA LEU A 26 -9.59 -1.46 -7.44
C LEU A 26 -10.28 -0.17 -7.91
N LEU A 27 -11.16 -0.24 -8.92
CA LEU A 27 -11.81 0.95 -9.49
C LEU A 27 -13.10 1.37 -8.76
N ARG A 28 -13.40 0.75 -7.61
CA ARG A 28 -14.50 1.17 -6.74
C ARG A 28 -14.09 2.40 -5.93
N ASP A 29 -15.05 3.29 -5.67
CA ASP A 29 -14.78 4.58 -4.99
C ASP A 29 -14.01 4.43 -3.66
N GLN A 30 -14.42 3.48 -2.81
CA GLN A 30 -13.74 3.26 -1.53
C GLN A 30 -12.34 2.68 -1.69
N ALA A 31 -12.09 1.82 -2.70
CA ALA A 31 -10.77 1.25 -2.96
C ALA A 31 -9.80 2.33 -3.47
N GLY A 32 -10.27 3.19 -4.39
CA GLY A 32 -9.50 4.35 -4.85
C GLY A 32 -9.17 5.33 -3.70
N MET A 33 -10.13 5.57 -2.80
CA MET A 33 -9.89 6.38 -1.61
C MET A 33 -8.91 5.72 -0.65
N ALA A 34 -9.04 4.42 -0.39
CA ALA A 34 -8.11 3.66 0.43
C ALA A 34 -6.69 3.71 -0.14
N LEU A 35 -6.50 3.54 -1.46
CA LEU A 35 -5.20 3.70 -2.11
C LEU A 35 -4.64 5.12 -1.94
N THR A 36 -5.48 6.14 -2.14
CA THR A 36 -5.09 7.55 -2.02
C THR A 36 -4.60 7.89 -0.61
N LEU A 37 -5.21 7.29 0.42
CA LEU A 37 -4.86 7.49 1.82
C LEU A 37 -3.77 6.52 2.33
N LEU A 38 -3.25 5.65 1.45
CA LEU A 38 -2.36 4.55 1.80
C LEU A 38 -2.96 3.71 2.95
N GLY A 39 -4.19 3.25 2.74
CA GLY A 39 -5.05 2.48 3.64
C GLY A 39 -5.84 3.34 4.64
N SER A 40 -6.72 2.71 5.42
CA SER A 40 -7.45 3.33 6.53
C SER A 40 -8.16 2.27 7.38
N ASP A 41 -8.28 2.50 8.69
CA ASP A 41 -9.12 1.69 9.58
C ASP A 41 -10.52 2.31 9.78
N SER A 42 -10.87 3.35 9.01
CA SER A 42 -12.20 3.95 9.07
C SER A 42 -13.26 2.94 8.64
N PRO A 43 -14.36 2.75 9.41
CA PRO A 43 -15.49 1.93 8.98
C PRO A 43 -16.11 2.38 7.66
N TYR A 44 -15.96 3.67 7.30
CA TYR A 44 -16.43 4.22 6.03
C TYR A 44 -15.70 3.66 4.81
N LEU A 45 -14.46 3.17 4.99
CA LEU A 45 -13.62 2.62 3.93
C LEU A 45 -13.49 1.10 4.01
N ALA A 46 -14.30 0.43 4.83
CA ALA A 46 -14.19 -1.01 5.08
C ALA A 46 -14.29 -1.84 3.78
N ASP A 47 -15.20 -1.50 2.86
CA ASP A 47 -15.32 -2.25 1.60
C ASP A 47 -14.11 -2.01 0.69
N GLY A 48 -13.58 -0.79 0.70
CA GLY A 48 -12.35 -0.44 -0.01
C GLY A 48 -11.15 -1.22 0.51
N THR A 49 -10.95 -1.23 1.83
CA THR A 49 -9.89 -2.01 2.49
C THR A 49 -10.05 -3.49 2.19
N ASN A 50 -11.25 -4.06 2.31
CA ASN A 50 -11.52 -5.46 1.98
C ASN A 50 -11.19 -5.79 0.52
N ALA A 51 -11.47 -4.88 -0.42
CA ALA A 51 -11.10 -5.08 -1.82
C ALA A 51 -9.59 -5.17 -2.01
N LEU A 52 -8.80 -4.35 -1.29
CA LEU A 52 -7.34 -4.44 -1.30
C LEU A 52 -6.86 -5.77 -0.70
N GLU A 53 -7.47 -6.23 0.40
CA GLU A 53 -7.17 -7.52 1.02
C GLU A 53 -7.42 -8.67 0.03
N THR A 54 -8.55 -8.64 -0.68
CA THR A 54 -8.87 -9.63 -1.72
C THR A 54 -7.83 -9.61 -2.84
N VAL A 55 -7.39 -8.43 -3.29
CA VAL A 55 -6.31 -8.36 -4.31
C VAL A 55 -5.02 -9.01 -3.80
N VAL A 56 -4.62 -8.77 -2.56
CA VAL A 56 -3.40 -9.37 -2.01
C VAL A 56 -3.55 -10.88 -1.82
N ALA A 57 -4.70 -11.35 -1.35
CA ALA A 57 -4.93 -12.76 -1.03
C ALA A 57 -5.20 -13.63 -2.26
N GLU A 58 -5.99 -13.14 -3.22
CA GLU A 58 -6.48 -13.92 -4.36
C GLU A 58 -5.77 -13.59 -5.66
N HIS A 59 -5.13 -12.42 -5.75
CA HIS A 59 -4.45 -11.93 -6.95
C HIS A 59 -3.00 -11.49 -6.66
N ALA A 60 -2.31 -12.19 -5.75
CA ALA A 60 -0.97 -11.86 -5.27
C ALA A 60 0.07 -11.62 -6.38
N GLU A 61 -0.02 -12.36 -7.50
CA GLU A 61 0.90 -12.28 -8.64
C GLU A 61 0.51 -11.21 -9.67
N HIS A 62 -0.69 -10.63 -9.56
CA HIS A 62 -1.13 -9.59 -10.47
C HIS A 62 -0.29 -8.32 -10.26
N PRO A 63 0.18 -7.63 -11.33
CA PRO A 63 1.05 -6.47 -11.18
C PRO A 63 0.51 -5.36 -10.27
N ALA A 64 -0.81 -5.16 -10.26
CA ALA A 64 -1.45 -4.15 -9.42
C ALA A 64 -1.50 -4.50 -7.91
N ALA A 65 -1.22 -5.76 -7.52
CA ALA A 65 -1.23 -6.16 -6.12
C ALA A 65 -0.15 -5.44 -5.29
N VAL A 66 0.91 -4.94 -5.94
CA VAL A 66 1.95 -4.12 -5.29
C VAL A 66 1.36 -2.85 -4.64
N PHE A 67 0.35 -2.23 -5.26
CA PHE A 67 -0.28 -1.01 -4.72
C PHE A 67 -1.22 -1.32 -3.55
N ALA A 68 -1.90 -2.47 -3.59
CA ALA A 68 -2.70 -2.95 -2.46
C ALA A 68 -1.82 -3.26 -1.25
N ARG A 69 -0.68 -3.93 -1.47
CA ARG A 69 0.34 -4.18 -0.43
C ARG A 69 0.89 -2.88 0.15
N LEU A 70 1.23 -1.91 -0.71
CA LEU A 70 1.69 -0.59 -0.26
C LEU A 70 0.66 0.06 0.66
N ALA A 71 -0.59 0.19 0.22
CA ALA A 71 -1.63 0.85 1.01
C ALA A 71 -1.92 0.13 2.34
N LEU A 72 -2.10 -1.19 2.31
CA LEU A 72 -2.39 -1.98 3.51
C LEU A 72 -1.19 -1.97 4.49
N GLY A 73 0.02 -2.12 3.97
CA GLY A 73 1.26 -2.14 4.76
C GLY A 73 1.58 -0.79 5.40
N THR A 74 1.42 0.31 4.66
CA THR A 74 1.60 1.66 5.22
C THR A 74 0.57 1.93 6.32
N ASN A 75 -0.69 1.50 6.16
CA ASN A 75 -1.68 1.64 7.22
C ASN A 75 -1.34 0.81 8.47
N ALA A 76 -0.84 -0.41 8.29
CA ALA A 76 -0.39 -1.27 9.40
C ALA A 76 0.77 -0.62 10.19
N ALA A 77 1.71 0.03 9.49
CA ALA A 77 2.89 0.68 10.10
C ALA A 77 2.61 2.01 10.83
N ARG A 78 1.42 2.62 10.69
CA ARG A 78 1.01 3.77 11.52
C ARG A 78 0.07 3.37 12.65
N PRO A 79 0.06 4.14 13.75
CA PRO A 79 -1.05 4.13 14.66
C PRO A 79 -2.28 4.75 14.00
N PHE A 80 -3.46 4.32 14.43
CA PHE A 80 -4.72 4.89 13.96
C PHE A 80 -5.57 5.35 15.14
N ALA A 81 -5.94 6.62 15.15
CA ALA A 81 -6.81 7.18 16.19
C ALA A 81 -8.27 7.15 15.71
N GLU A 82 -9.11 6.46 16.47
CA GLU A 82 -10.56 6.47 16.31
C GLU A 82 -11.18 7.35 17.40
N VAL A 83 -12.09 8.23 16.98
CA VAL A 83 -12.88 9.07 17.89
C VAL A 83 -14.31 8.55 17.86
N ASP A 84 -14.83 8.15 19.01
CA ASP A 84 -16.21 7.67 19.11
C ASP A 84 -17.22 8.83 19.23
N ALA A 85 -18.51 8.49 19.21
CA ALA A 85 -19.59 9.48 19.31
C ALA A 85 -19.63 10.25 20.64
N THR A 86 -18.91 9.77 21.67
CA THR A 86 -18.78 10.43 22.97
C THR A 86 -17.58 11.38 23.04
N GLY A 87 -16.75 11.39 21.98
CA GLY A 87 -15.49 12.14 21.94
C GLY A 87 -14.32 11.39 22.59
N SER A 88 -14.49 10.12 22.96
CA SER A 88 -13.40 9.31 23.49
C SER A 88 -12.47 8.90 22.34
N VAL A 89 -11.16 8.93 22.60
CA VAL A 89 -10.12 8.56 21.62
C VAL A 89 -9.56 7.19 21.96
N ARG A 90 -9.55 6.29 20.97
CA ARG A 90 -8.89 4.99 21.03
C ARG A 90 -7.83 4.92 19.94
N ILE A 91 -6.63 4.49 20.28
CA ILE A 91 -5.51 4.38 19.34
C ILE A 91 -5.26 2.89 19.08
N ARG A 92 -5.33 2.46 17.82
CA ARG A 92 -4.76 1.19 17.39
C ARG A 92 -3.24 1.38 17.28
N GLU A 93 -2.48 0.52 17.94
CA GLU A 93 -1.03 0.44 17.82
C GLU A 93 -0.61 -0.07 16.44
N ARG A 94 0.65 0.17 16.08
CA ARG A 94 1.22 -0.33 14.82
C ARG A 94 1.20 -1.86 14.79
N ASP A 95 0.92 -2.43 13.64
CA ASP A 95 1.10 -3.86 13.38
C ASP A 95 2.32 -4.03 12.49
N LEU A 96 3.50 -3.98 13.12
CA LEU A 96 4.78 -4.00 12.40
C LEU A 96 5.07 -5.35 11.74
N ALA A 97 4.54 -6.45 12.28
CA ALA A 97 4.66 -7.76 11.66
C ALA A 97 3.92 -7.79 10.31
N ARG A 98 2.68 -7.29 10.28
CA ARG A 98 1.90 -7.15 9.06
C ARG A 98 2.48 -6.12 8.10
N ALA A 99 2.99 -5.01 8.62
CA ALA A 99 3.63 -4.00 7.80
C ALA A 99 4.87 -4.57 7.09
N ASP A 100 5.72 -5.31 7.79
CA ASP A 100 6.88 -6.00 7.21
C ASP A 100 6.46 -6.97 6.11
N GLU A 101 5.46 -7.82 6.37
CA GLU A 101 4.96 -8.78 5.39
C GLU A 101 4.54 -8.09 4.07
N LEU A 102 3.72 -7.04 4.17
CA LEU A 102 3.15 -6.39 3.00
C LEU A 102 4.16 -5.48 2.29
N LEU A 103 4.86 -4.63 3.04
CA LEU A 103 5.76 -3.64 2.47
C LEU A 103 7.05 -4.27 1.94
N CYS A 104 7.64 -5.26 2.64
CA CYS A 104 8.81 -5.95 2.10
C CYS A 104 8.46 -6.71 0.83
N ALA A 105 7.30 -7.39 0.77
CA ALA A 105 6.84 -8.04 -0.45
C ALA A 105 6.63 -7.04 -1.61
N ALA A 106 6.10 -5.84 -1.32
CA ALA A 106 5.96 -4.79 -2.32
C ALA A 106 7.32 -4.26 -2.82
N VAL A 107 8.26 -4.04 -1.90
CA VAL A 107 9.64 -3.60 -2.20
C VAL A 107 10.35 -4.65 -3.05
N ASP A 108 10.30 -5.93 -2.68
CA ASP A 108 11.03 -6.99 -3.36
C ASP A 108 10.58 -7.16 -4.81
N VAL A 109 9.26 -7.08 -5.08
CA VAL A 109 8.74 -7.05 -6.46
C VAL A 109 9.23 -5.80 -7.22
N SER A 110 9.41 -4.69 -6.52
CA SER A 110 9.77 -3.37 -7.08
C SER A 110 11.27 -3.12 -7.21
N ARG A 111 12.14 -4.06 -6.78
CA ARG A 111 13.59 -3.93 -6.94
C ARG A 111 14.03 -3.95 -8.42
N GLY A 112 13.26 -4.61 -9.28
CA GLY A 112 13.48 -4.68 -10.74
C GLY A 112 12.93 -3.49 -11.53
N ASP A 113 12.51 -3.75 -12.78
CA ASP A 113 11.94 -2.74 -13.71
C ASP A 113 10.40 -2.65 -13.65
N SER A 114 9.77 -3.33 -12.69
CA SER A 114 8.32 -3.42 -12.55
C SER A 114 7.90 -3.19 -11.11
N GLY A 115 6.71 -2.64 -10.88
CA GLY A 115 6.17 -2.42 -9.53
C GLY A 115 6.09 -0.93 -9.19
N LEU A 116 6.44 -0.60 -7.96
CA LEU A 116 6.55 0.78 -7.49
C LEU A 116 7.76 1.47 -8.12
N ASP A 117 7.68 2.80 -8.27
CA ASP A 117 8.84 3.57 -8.68
C ASP A 117 9.90 3.63 -7.56
N ASP A 118 11.14 3.89 -7.94
CA ASP A 118 12.29 3.87 -7.04
C ASP A 118 12.13 4.81 -5.84
N LEU A 119 11.55 5.99 -6.04
CA LEU A 119 11.35 6.95 -4.95
C LEU A 119 10.34 6.39 -3.94
N THR A 120 9.21 5.87 -4.41
CA THR A 120 8.22 5.21 -3.55
C THR A 120 8.84 4.03 -2.78
N VAL A 121 9.74 3.26 -3.39
CA VAL A 121 10.46 2.17 -2.70
C VAL A 121 11.33 2.71 -1.56
N TYR A 122 12.11 3.76 -1.80
CA TYR A 122 12.97 4.36 -0.76
C TYR A 122 12.14 4.96 0.38
N GLU A 123 11.06 5.66 0.04
CA GLU A 123 10.14 6.23 1.03
C GLU A 123 9.46 5.13 1.86
N THR A 124 9.08 4.02 1.23
CA THR A 124 8.48 2.86 1.92
C THR A 124 9.44 2.26 2.94
N LEU A 125 10.70 2.02 2.55
CA LEU A 125 11.72 1.48 3.46
C LEU A 125 12.05 2.46 4.60
N GLY A 126 12.19 3.75 4.29
CA GLY A 126 12.42 4.79 5.28
C GLY A 126 11.27 4.92 6.27
N TYR A 127 10.04 4.91 5.78
CA TYR A 127 8.83 4.96 6.61
C TYR A 127 8.69 3.75 7.53
N LEU A 128 8.95 2.54 7.01
CA LEU A 128 8.94 1.32 7.81
C LEU A 128 10.04 1.34 8.87
N ALA A 129 11.24 1.82 8.51
CA ALA A 129 12.33 2.00 9.47
C ALA A 129 11.95 2.95 10.61
N SER A 130 11.39 4.12 10.30
CA SER A 130 10.92 5.07 11.33
C SER A 130 9.81 4.46 12.21
N SER A 131 8.98 3.58 11.64
CA SER A 131 7.92 2.90 12.37
C SER A 131 8.45 1.87 13.36
N HIS A 132 9.47 1.09 12.98
CA HIS A 132 10.21 0.19 13.87
C HIS A 132 10.95 0.94 14.98
N ASP A 133 11.61 2.04 14.63
CA ASP A 133 12.34 2.88 15.58
C ASP A 133 11.40 3.46 16.65
N ALA A 134 10.19 3.86 16.25
CA ALA A 134 9.16 4.37 17.15
C ALA A 134 8.66 3.33 18.17
N GLU A 135 8.76 2.04 17.86
CA GLU A 135 8.43 0.92 18.76
C GLU A 135 9.69 0.37 19.48
N GLY A 136 10.86 0.99 19.27
CA GLY A 136 12.12 0.62 19.90
C GLY A 136 12.89 -0.51 19.21
N ASP A 137 12.43 -0.99 18.04
CA ASP A 137 13.17 -1.97 17.22
C ASP A 137 14.24 -1.26 16.37
N THR A 138 15.25 -0.73 17.07
CA THR A 138 16.31 0.06 16.45
C THR A 138 17.21 -0.76 15.50
N ASP A 139 17.25 -2.08 15.68
CA ASP A 139 18.05 -2.97 14.84
C ASP A 139 17.37 -3.17 13.50
N ARG A 140 16.08 -3.52 13.48
CA ARG A 140 15.31 -3.62 12.24
C ARG A 140 15.24 -2.30 11.51
N ALA A 141 15.08 -1.19 12.25
CA ALA A 141 15.09 0.15 11.67
C ALA A 141 16.43 0.49 10.98
N ARG A 142 17.56 0.03 11.52
CA ARG A 142 18.88 0.24 10.90
C ARG A 142 19.06 -0.60 9.64
N GLU A 143 18.61 -1.85 9.66
CA GLU A 143 18.64 -2.74 8.49
C GLU A 143 17.86 -2.14 7.32
N LEU A 144 16.64 -1.68 7.56
CA LEU A 144 15.77 -1.10 6.53
C LEU A 144 16.36 0.18 5.92
N ARG A 145 16.92 1.08 6.74
CA ARG A 145 17.64 2.28 6.23
C ARG A 145 18.85 1.89 5.39
N HIS A 146 19.60 0.87 5.81
CA HIS A 146 20.77 0.39 5.08
C HIS A 146 20.40 -0.21 3.72
N ASP A 147 19.32 -1.00 3.66
CA ASP A 147 18.80 -1.56 2.41
C ASP A 147 18.31 -0.45 1.47
N ALA A 148 17.60 0.56 1.99
CA ALA A 148 17.18 1.73 1.20
C ALA A 148 18.38 2.47 0.59
N ALA A 149 19.41 2.76 1.39
CA ALA A 149 20.61 3.45 0.93
C ALA A 149 21.37 2.63 -0.12
N THR A 150 21.54 1.33 0.12
CA THR A 150 22.21 0.43 -0.82
C THR A 150 21.48 0.34 -2.16
N LEU A 151 20.14 0.23 -2.12
CA LEU A 151 19.32 0.21 -3.32
C LEU A 151 19.41 1.55 -4.07
N ALA A 152 19.34 2.68 -3.37
CA ALA A 152 19.48 4.01 -3.94
C ALA A 152 20.86 4.23 -4.60
N GLU A 153 21.95 3.78 -3.97
CA GLU A 153 23.29 3.81 -4.55
C GLU A 153 23.36 2.96 -5.82
N SER A 154 22.84 1.73 -5.79
CA SER A 154 22.86 0.81 -6.93
C SER A 154 22.10 1.35 -8.16
N LYS A 155 21.00 2.09 -7.92
CA LYS A 155 20.19 2.73 -8.96
C LYS A 155 20.65 4.16 -9.30
N HIS A 156 21.80 4.60 -8.77
CA HIS A 156 22.40 5.91 -9.03
C HIS A 156 21.46 7.08 -8.70
N ALA A 157 20.72 6.95 -7.59
CA ALA A 157 19.81 7.98 -7.12
C ALA A 157 20.56 9.31 -6.84
N PRO A 158 19.89 10.47 -6.96
CA PRO A 158 20.50 11.75 -6.66
C PRO A 158 21.04 11.84 -5.23
N MET A 159 22.13 12.59 -5.03
CA MET A 159 22.73 12.80 -3.70
C MET A 159 21.76 13.37 -2.66
N SER A 160 20.71 14.08 -3.07
CA SER A 160 19.66 14.55 -2.17
C SER A 160 18.86 13.41 -1.54
N VAL A 161 18.59 12.34 -2.31
CA VAL A 161 17.89 11.13 -1.84
C VAL A 161 18.79 10.33 -0.90
N LEU A 162 20.07 10.15 -1.27
CA LEU A 162 21.02 9.44 -0.41
C LEU A 162 21.19 10.11 0.94
N ARG A 163 21.17 11.44 0.99
CA ARG A 163 21.26 12.19 2.25
C ARG A 163 20.03 12.01 3.13
N SER A 164 18.82 12.05 2.55
CA SER A 164 17.59 11.90 3.34
C SER A 164 17.42 10.51 3.96
N LEU A 165 18.11 9.49 3.43
CA LEU A 165 18.06 8.12 3.97
C LEU A 165 19.05 7.88 5.12
N GLN A 166 19.93 8.84 5.41
CA GLN A 166 20.97 8.76 6.46
C GLN A 166 20.59 9.50 7.74
N GLU A 167 19.50 10.27 7.73
CA GLU A 167 18.93 11.01 8.88
C GLU A 167 17.96 10.11 9.68
#